data_AF-A0A084ZDZ7-F1
#
_entry.id   AF-A0A084ZDZ7-F1
#
_cell.length_a   1.000
_cell.length_b   1.000
_cell.length_c   1.000
_cell.angle_alpha   90.00
_cell.angle_beta   90.00
_cell.angle_gamma   90.00
#
_symmetry.space_group_name_H-M   'P 1'
#
loop_
_entity.id
_entity.type
_entity.pdbx_description
1 polymer ?
#
loop_
_entity_poly.entity_id
_entity_poly.type
_entity_poly.pdbx_seq_one_letter_code
_entity_poly.pdbx_strand_id
1 'polypeptide(L)'
;DYGQAFYNDGTGIIVNYGQINLSGEPMADDDAHMGSQPTDATLLPSVIASAGETVVLDSDTGFKNVGTGSANYGNATLNGDLQTMGWLWNEGADSVLDVNGTLTVSGGGMENQGTLTADNITISRNSYNRATGSIVTKQLDLNKSDVSFFNEGDFTGTVTAASYTNNLVNSGTMTVTEDGAAAFSGAANIYNQAGATITNTGQAVEGGENALINITRTSSADTVIVNDGTLLAQNGYSAITTAQTGTTDASKWFINSATGVISGSNAQAPLVYVNRGYNFANEGTMTVQGDNAVGIASSGTSYTQYLVNSGTLNVGTQAGQSDGSNGTGLTGIQGGGKGTTVNNTASGVINVYAEDSYAFGGTAKQFINNGEVNLLCETNCGIFAPGTSGTQEDHSGVADITVPDASKTPSQGGVPTPPADSGMQVVSNYTVGTNADGSAGTLTASNIALENVTVDTGFTSGTAATSMTFNNVFTGSNIEGAD
;
A
#
# COMPACT_ATOMS: atom_id res chain seq x y z
N ASP A 1 -48.00 -11.02 -26.43
CA ASP A 1 -46.59 -11.37 -26.68
C ASP A 1 -45.68 -10.50 -25.87
N TYR A 2 -44.96 -11.10 -24.91
CA TYR A 2 -43.85 -10.46 -24.20
C TYR A 2 -42.56 -11.02 -24.78
N GLY A 3 -42.25 -10.61 -26.02
CA GLY A 3 -40.98 -10.99 -26.65
C GLY A 3 -39.82 -10.34 -25.89
N GLN A 4 -38.89 -11.15 -25.41
CA GLN A 4 -37.63 -10.68 -24.84
C GLN A 4 -36.52 -11.01 -25.84
N ALA A 5 -35.64 -10.04 -26.15
CA ALA A 5 -34.51 -10.26 -27.05
C ALA A 5 -33.51 -11.26 -26.46
N PHE A 6 -33.38 -11.26 -25.12
CA PHE A 6 -32.53 -12.16 -24.39
C PHE A 6 -33.23 -12.60 -23.09
N TYR A 7 -32.98 -13.85 -22.68
CA TYR A 7 -33.42 -14.38 -21.41
C TYR A 7 -32.20 -14.84 -20.62
N ASN A 8 -32.12 -14.43 -19.36
CA ASN A 8 -31.11 -14.86 -18.40
C ASN A 8 -31.85 -15.33 -17.16
N ASP A 9 -31.54 -16.53 -16.68
CA ASP A 9 -32.14 -17.14 -15.49
C ASP A 9 -31.59 -16.55 -14.18
N GLY A 10 -30.70 -15.55 -14.29
CA GLY A 10 -30.05 -14.86 -13.18
C GLY A 10 -28.63 -15.35 -12.91
N THR A 11 -28.14 -16.34 -13.65
CA THR A 11 -26.80 -16.93 -13.44
C THR A 11 -25.75 -16.47 -14.45
N GLY A 12 -26.17 -15.90 -15.60
CA GLY A 12 -25.28 -15.51 -16.69
C GLY A 12 -25.11 -14.00 -16.87
N ILE A 13 -24.37 -13.63 -17.92
CA ILE A 13 -24.32 -12.26 -18.44
C ILE A 13 -24.68 -12.32 -19.91
N ILE A 14 -25.54 -11.40 -20.33
CA ILE A 14 -25.85 -11.20 -21.74
C ILE A 14 -24.94 -10.08 -22.24
N VAL A 15 -24.09 -10.41 -23.21
CA VAL A 15 -23.28 -9.44 -23.93
C VAL A 15 -23.83 -9.35 -25.35
N ASN A 16 -24.22 -8.16 -25.77
CA ASN A 16 -24.72 -7.91 -27.11
C ASN A 16 -23.80 -6.93 -27.83
N TYR A 17 -23.11 -7.41 -28.86
CA TYR A 17 -22.27 -6.61 -29.75
C TYR A 17 -23.03 -6.10 -31.00
N GLY A 18 -24.33 -6.42 -31.12
CA GLY A 18 -25.19 -6.02 -32.23
C GLY A 18 -26.15 -4.89 -31.87
N GLN A 19 -26.99 -4.48 -32.82
CA GLN A 19 -28.04 -3.48 -32.61
C GLN A 19 -29.35 -4.15 -32.19
N ILE A 20 -30.00 -3.64 -31.13
CA ILE A 20 -31.36 -4.03 -30.74
C ILE A 20 -32.30 -2.90 -31.14
N ASN A 21 -33.32 -3.22 -31.94
CA ASN A 21 -34.37 -2.28 -32.31
C ASN A 21 -35.63 -2.58 -31.51
N LEU A 22 -36.19 -1.57 -30.84
CA LEU A 22 -37.45 -1.70 -30.13
C LEU A 22 -38.60 -1.32 -31.07
N SER A 23 -39.53 -2.24 -31.29
CA SER A 23 -40.64 -2.07 -32.25
C SER A 23 -40.20 -1.77 -33.70
N GLY A 24 -38.99 -2.20 -34.09
CA GLY A 24 -38.45 -1.99 -35.43
C GLY A 24 -37.63 -0.70 -35.61
N GLU A 25 -37.61 0.17 -34.61
CA GLU A 25 -36.83 1.41 -34.62
C GLU A 25 -35.57 1.29 -33.75
N PRO A 26 -34.46 1.98 -34.10
CA PRO A 26 -33.29 2.07 -33.23
C PRO A 26 -33.67 2.61 -31.85
N MET A 27 -33.17 1.97 -30.81
CA MET A 27 -33.27 2.48 -29.45
C MET A 27 -32.30 3.65 -29.25
N ALA A 28 -32.70 4.66 -28.48
CA ALA A 28 -31.77 5.69 -28.03
C ALA A 28 -30.77 5.11 -27.01
N ASP A 29 -29.56 5.66 -26.95
CA ASP A 29 -28.50 5.18 -26.04
C ASP A 29 -28.86 5.31 -24.55
N ASP A 30 -29.85 6.15 -24.23
CA ASP A 30 -30.39 6.38 -22.88
C ASP A 30 -31.78 5.75 -22.67
N ASP A 31 -32.27 4.94 -23.61
CA ASP A 31 -33.58 4.27 -23.48
C ASP A 31 -33.60 3.34 -22.26
N ALA A 32 -34.68 3.36 -21.50
CA ALA A 32 -34.81 2.59 -20.26
C ALA A 32 -34.77 1.06 -20.44
N HIS A 33 -34.92 0.55 -21.68
CA HIS A 33 -34.74 -0.86 -22.01
C HIS A 33 -33.29 -1.21 -22.38
N MET A 34 -32.42 -0.20 -22.57
CA MET A 34 -30.98 -0.44 -22.66
C MET A 34 -30.49 -0.95 -21.30
N GLY A 35 -29.56 -1.90 -21.34
CA GLY A 35 -28.91 -2.41 -20.14
C GLY A 35 -27.94 -1.40 -19.53
N SER A 36 -26.82 -1.89 -19.01
CA SER A 36 -25.70 -0.99 -18.70
C SER A 36 -25.25 -0.23 -19.95
N GLN A 37 -24.68 0.96 -19.74
CA GLN A 37 -24.05 1.73 -20.82
C GLN A 37 -23.09 0.84 -21.65
N PRO A 38 -23.19 0.85 -22.98
CA PRO A 38 -22.31 0.09 -23.85
C PRO A 38 -20.84 0.42 -23.60
N THR A 39 -19.95 -0.53 -23.87
CA THR A 39 -18.52 -0.35 -23.77
C THR A 39 -17.83 -1.12 -24.88
N ASP A 40 -16.81 -0.51 -25.46
CA ASP A 40 -15.96 -1.14 -26.49
C ASP A 40 -14.74 -1.83 -25.86
N ALA A 41 -14.64 -1.86 -24.53
CA ALA A 41 -13.55 -2.53 -23.83
C ALA A 41 -13.59 -4.05 -24.06
N THR A 42 -12.42 -4.65 -24.18
CA THR A 42 -12.26 -6.10 -24.32
C THR A 42 -12.67 -6.79 -23.03
N LEU A 43 -13.62 -7.73 -23.10
CA LEU A 43 -14.03 -8.49 -21.92
C LEU A 43 -12.98 -9.52 -21.56
N LEU A 44 -12.50 -9.48 -20.31
CA LEU A 44 -11.60 -10.49 -19.80
C LEU A 44 -12.34 -11.81 -19.53
N PRO A 45 -11.70 -12.95 -19.80
CA PRO A 45 -12.18 -14.25 -19.34
C PRO A 45 -12.18 -14.35 -17.81
N SER A 46 -12.84 -15.37 -17.27
CA SER A 46 -12.83 -15.66 -15.83
C SER A 46 -11.45 -16.08 -15.32
N VAL A 47 -10.63 -16.68 -16.19
CA VAL A 47 -9.21 -16.96 -15.94
C VAL A 47 -8.40 -16.25 -17.01
N ILE A 48 -7.56 -15.29 -16.62
CA ILE A 48 -6.75 -14.46 -17.51
C ILE A 48 -5.57 -15.26 -18.06
N ALA A 49 -4.82 -15.89 -17.16
CA ALA A 49 -3.76 -16.85 -17.47
C ALA A 49 -3.78 -17.96 -16.42
N SER A 50 -3.55 -19.19 -16.86
CA SER A 50 -3.42 -20.38 -16.01
C SER A 50 -2.05 -20.42 -15.33
N ALA A 51 -1.87 -21.22 -14.28
CA ALA A 51 -0.56 -21.39 -13.66
C ALA A 51 0.51 -21.84 -14.67
N GLY A 52 1.66 -21.16 -14.68
CA GLY A 52 2.76 -21.39 -15.63
C GLY A 52 2.54 -20.81 -17.04
N GLU A 53 1.35 -20.28 -17.34
CA GLU A 53 1.06 -19.65 -18.62
C GLU A 53 1.57 -18.21 -18.65
N THR A 54 2.08 -17.77 -19.81
CA THR A 54 2.37 -16.35 -20.08
C THR A 54 1.45 -15.85 -21.18
N VAL A 55 0.69 -14.79 -20.89
CA VAL A 55 -0.29 -14.18 -21.78
C VAL A 55 0.02 -12.70 -21.95
N VAL A 56 -0.03 -12.20 -23.19
CA VAL A 56 -0.01 -10.77 -23.50
C VAL A 56 -1.28 -10.44 -24.26
N LEU A 57 -2.07 -9.48 -23.75
CA LEU A 57 -3.30 -9.01 -24.39
C LEU A 57 -3.17 -7.53 -24.73
N ASP A 58 -3.60 -7.16 -25.92
CA ASP A 58 -3.61 -5.78 -26.41
C ASP A 58 -5.03 -5.27 -26.58
N SER A 59 -5.33 -4.08 -26.06
CA SER A 59 -6.61 -3.42 -26.32
C SER A 59 -6.53 -1.90 -26.24
N ASP A 60 -6.73 -1.24 -27.40
CA ASP A 60 -6.77 0.22 -27.51
C ASP A 60 -7.92 0.86 -26.70
N THR A 61 -8.98 0.10 -26.43
CA THR A 61 -10.17 0.52 -25.67
C THR A 61 -10.15 0.04 -24.22
N GLY A 62 -9.07 -0.65 -23.81
CA GLY A 62 -8.90 -1.24 -22.49
C GLY A 62 -9.67 -2.53 -22.28
N PHE A 63 -9.55 -3.06 -21.07
CA PHE A 63 -10.07 -4.32 -20.61
C PHE A 63 -11.16 -4.11 -19.56
N LYS A 64 -12.11 -5.04 -19.52
CA LYS A 64 -13.15 -5.04 -18.52
C LYS A 64 -13.48 -6.45 -18.06
N ASN A 65 -13.54 -6.68 -16.76
CA ASN A 65 -14.19 -7.88 -16.26
C ASN A 65 -15.61 -7.59 -15.77
N VAL A 66 -16.47 -8.59 -15.88
CA VAL A 66 -17.88 -8.52 -15.51
C VAL A 66 -18.28 -9.76 -14.70
N GLY A 67 -19.41 -9.69 -14.00
CA GLY A 67 -19.92 -10.82 -13.23
C GLY A 67 -19.18 -11.04 -11.92
N THR A 68 -18.81 -12.30 -11.64
CA THR A 68 -18.12 -12.68 -10.40
C THR A 68 -16.69 -12.17 -10.35
N GLY A 69 -16.02 -12.03 -11.51
CA GLY A 69 -14.66 -11.52 -11.60
C GLY A 69 -13.74 -12.36 -12.49
N SER A 70 -12.45 -12.04 -12.43
CA SER A 70 -11.38 -12.71 -13.20
C SER A 70 -10.19 -13.01 -12.30
N ALA A 71 -9.61 -14.19 -12.43
CA ALA A 71 -8.39 -14.59 -11.73
C ALA A 71 -7.22 -14.75 -12.70
N ASN A 72 -6.03 -14.36 -12.27
CA ASN A 72 -4.76 -14.62 -12.92
C ASN A 72 -3.95 -15.58 -12.04
N TYR A 73 -3.53 -16.73 -12.57
CA TYR A 73 -2.67 -17.70 -11.88
C TYR A 73 -1.26 -17.76 -12.50
N GLY A 74 -1.06 -17.15 -13.67
CA GLY A 74 0.19 -17.14 -14.41
C GLY A 74 0.77 -15.74 -14.55
N ASN A 75 1.39 -15.48 -15.70
CA ASN A 75 2.01 -14.20 -16.04
C ASN A 75 1.20 -13.50 -17.14
N ALA A 76 0.43 -12.48 -16.79
CA ALA A 76 -0.39 -11.73 -17.72
C ALA A 76 0.12 -10.29 -17.87
N THR A 77 0.30 -9.83 -19.11
CA THR A 77 0.50 -8.42 -19.45
C THR A 77 -0.73 -7.92 -20.21
N LEU A 78 -1.36 -6.87 -19.70
CA LEU A 78 -2.50 -6.18 -20.30
C LEU A 78 -2.05 -4.81 -20.81
N ASN A 79 -1.95 -4.68 -22.14
CA ASN A 79 -1.61 -3.43 -22.81
C ASN A 79 -2.86 -2.57 -23.00
N GLY A 80 -3.28 -1.91 -21.91
CA GLY A 80 -4.44 -1.02 -21.85
C GLY A 80 -4.98 -0.88 -20.42
N ASP A 81 -5.88 0.09 -20.19
CA ASP A 81 -6.56 0.26 -18.90
C ASP A 81 -7.38 -0.98 -18.54
N LEU A 82 -7.47 -1.33 -17.25
CA LEU A 82 -8.32 -2.41 -16.76
C LEU A 82 -9.40 -1.87 -15.82
N GLN A 83 -10.67 -2.05 -16.15
CA GLN A 83 -11.79 -1.76 -15.26
C GLN A 83 -12.44 -3.05 -14.74
N THR A 84 -12.47 -3.27 -13.42
CA THR A 84 -13.14 -4.44 -12.83
C THR A 84 -14.51 -4.10 -12.24
N MET A 85 -15.54 -4.81 -12.71
CA MET A 85 -16.90 -4.77 -12.14
C MET A 85 -17.14 -5.95 -11.18
N GLY A 86 -16.37 -7.03 -11.34
CA GLY A 86 -16.33 -8.15 -10.40
C GLY A 86 -15.11 -8.06 -9.49
N TRP A 87 -14.72 -9.20 -8.91
CA TRP A 87 -13.43 -9.32 -8.22
C TRP A 87 -12.28 -9.45 -9.21
N LEU A 88 -11.09 -9.04 -8.78
CA LEU A 88 -9.83 -9.33 -9.46
C LEU A 88 -8.95 -10.13 -8.53
N TRP A 89 -8.47 -11.28 -8.99
CA TRP A 89 -7.50 -12.06 -8.23
C TRP A 89 -6.20 -12.20 -9.03
N ASN A 90 -5.08 -11.98 -8.35
CA ASN A 90 -3.75 -12.37 -8.82
C ASN A 90 -3.25 -13.44 -7.85
N GLU A 91 -3.49 -14.70 -8.19
CA GLU A 91 -3.38 -15.87 -7.33
C GLU A 91 -2.04 -16.58 -7.47
N GLY A 92 -1.41 -16.88 -6.33
CA GLY A 92 -0.11 -17.53 -6.25
C GLY A 92 1.04 -16.54 -6.12
N ALA A 93 2.07 -16.93 -5.36
CA ALA A 93 3.23 -16.07 -5.10
C ALA A 93 4.03 -15.73 -6.37
N ASP A 94 4.00 -16.61 -7.37
CA ASP A 94 4.76 -16.47 -8.61
C ASP A 94 3.94 -15.84 -9.75
N SER A 95 2.66 -15.51 -9.51
CA SER A 95 1.82 -14.91 -10.55
C SER A 95 2.19 -13.44 -10.78
N VAL A 96 2.17 -13.02 -12.04
CA VAL A 96 2.45 -11.63 -12.42
C VAL A 96 1.26 -11.09 -13.18
N LEU A 97 0.72 -9.96 -12.74
CA LEU A 97 -0.28 -9.19 -13.48
C LEU A 97 0.28 -7.79 -13.73
N ASP A 98 0.64 -7.51 -14.98
CA ASP A 98 1.13 -6.21 -15.41
C ASP A 98 0.06 -5.50 -16.22
N VAL A 99 -0.45 -4.38 -15.71
CA VAL A 99 -1.44 -3.53 -16.38
C VAL A 99 -0.71 -2.28 -16.87
N ASN A 100 -0.42 -2.22 -18.16
CA ASN A 100 0.20 -1.07 -18.81
C ASN A 100 -0.82 0.07 -19.02
N GLY A 101 -1.36 0.56 -17.90
CA GLY A 101 -2.40 1.56 -17.82
C GLY A 101 -2.94 1.72 -16.40
N THR A 102 -4.16 2.24 -16.29
CA THR A 102 -4.86 2.41 -15.02
C THR A 102 -5.67 1.16 -14.68
N LEU A 103 -5.51 0.64 -13.46
CA LEU A 103 -6.38 -0.38 -12.88
C LEU A 103 -7.48 0.28 -12.02
N THR A 104 -8.74 0.13 -12.42
CA THR A 104 -9.90 0.63 -11.67
C THR A 104 -10.75 -0.51 -11.13
N VAL A 105 -10.70 -0.75 -9.82
CA VAL A 105 -11.52 -1.73 -9.10
C VAL A 105 -12.81 -1.09 -8.62
N SER A 106 -13.85 -1.12 -9.48
CA SER A 106 -15.12 -0.44 -9.21
C SER A 106 -16.13 -1.32 -8.46
N GLY A 107 -16.08 -2.63 -8.71
CA GLY A 107 -16.94 -3.64 -8.09
C GLY A 107 -16.19 -4.54 -7.10
N GLY A 108 -16.72 -5.74 -6.86
CA GLY A 108 -16.16 -6.83 -6.02
C GLY A 108 -15.13 -6.42 -4.94
N GLY A 109 -13.87 -6.41 -5.36
CA GLY A 109 -12.67 -6.18 -4.59
C GLY A 109 -11.46 -6.66 -5.40
N MET A 110 -10.27 -6.59 -4.83
CA MET A 110 -9.06 -7.15 -5.43
C MET A 110 -8.27 -7.91 -4.38
N GLU A 111 -7.74 -9.07 -4.75
CA GLU A 111 -6.79 -9.84 -3.94
C GLU A 111 -5.53 -10.11 -4.75
N ASN A 112 -4.38 -9.76 -4.19
CA ASN A 112 -3.07 -9.95 -4.80
C ASN A 112 -2.21 -10.84 -3.91
N GLN A 113 -1.79 -11.99 -4.43
CA GLN A 113 -0.83 -12.90 -3.80
C GLN A 113 0.51 -12.95 -4.54
N GLY A 114 0.57 -12.47 -5.78
CA GLY A 114 1.79 -12.38 -6.61
C GLY A 114 2.25 -10.95 -6.83
N THR A 115 2.84 -10.66 -7.99
CA THR A 115 3.24 -9.28 -8.37
C THR A 115 2.15 -8.61 -9.22
N LEU A 116 1.69 -7.44 -8.79
CA LEU A 116 0.77 -6.58 -9.53
C LEU A 116 1.44 -5.24 -9.83
N THR A 117 1.54 -4.90 -11.10
CA THR A 117 2.04 -3.60 -11.56
C THR A 117 0.93 -2.86 -12.30
N ALA A 118 0.77 -1.57 -12.01
CA ALA A 118 -0.06 -0.66 -12.79
C ALA A 118 0.49 0.76 -12.67
N ASP A 119 0.21 1.64 -13.64
CA ASP A 119 0.62 3.05 -13.52
C ASP A 119 -0.09 3.74 -12.36
N ASN A 120 -1.41 3.53 -12.29
CA ASN A 120 -2.29 4.01 -11.22
C ASN A 120 -3.30 2.91 -10.88
N ILE A 121 -3.65 2.82 -9.60
CA ILE A 121 -4.70 1.93 -9.09
C ILE A 121 -5.77 2.81 -8.46
N THR A 122 -7.04 2.53 -8.74
CA THR A 122 -8.18 3.19 -8.09
C THR A 122 -9.10 2.12 -7.55
N ILE A 123 -9.37 2.12 -6.25
CA ILE A 123 -10.22 1.12 -5.60
C ILE A 123 -11.47 1.75 -4.97
N SER A 124 -12.64 1.20 -5.30
CA SER A 124 -13.94 1.54 -4.73
C SER A 124 -14.45 0.49 -3.74
N ARG A 125 -13.67 -0.57 -3.49
CA ARG A 125 -13.98 -1.68 -2.59
C ARG A 125 -12.72 -2.11 -1.86
N ASN A 126 -12.91 -2.84 -0.76
CA ASN A 126 -11.80 -3.38 -0.01
C ASN A 126 -10.89 -4.22 -0.90
N SER A 127 -9.59 -3.99 -0.77
CA SER A 127 -8.57 -4.67 -1.56
C SER A 127 -7.44 -5.14 -0.67
N TYR A 128 -6.84 -6.26 -1.04
CA TYR A 128 -5.92 -7.03 -0.21
C TYR A 128 -4.64 -7.30 -1.00
N ASN A 129 -3.52 -6.82 -0.51
CA ASN A 129 -2.21 -7.30 -0.89
C ASN A 129 -1.76 -8.29 0.19
N ARG A 130 -1.71 -9.58 -0.13
CA ARG A 130 -1.37 -10.65 0.81
C ARG A 130 0.10 -10.67 1.13
N ALA A 131 0.49 -11.43 2.14
CA ALA A 131 1.87 -11.51 2.62
C ALA A 131 2.92 -11.86 1.53
N THR A 132 2.54 -12.65 0.52
CA THR A 132 3.40 -12.97 -0.64
C THR A 132 3.28 -11.95 -1.77
N GLY A 133 2.28 -11.07 -1.71
CA GLY A 133 1.94 -10.14 -2.76
C GLY A 133 2.86 -8.93 -2.78
N SER A 134 3.15 -8.45 -3.98
CA SER A 134 3.82 -7.18 -4.24
C SER A 134 2.95 -6.32 -5.15
N ILE A 135 2.72 -5.07 -4.76
CA ILE A 135 2.06 -4.06 -5.60
C ILE A 135 3.06 -2.95 -5.91
N VAL A 136 3.22 -2.63 -7.19
CA VAL A 136 4.01 -1.49 -7.66
C VAL A 136 3.12 -0.56 -8.47
N THR A 137 2.96 0.66 -7.99
CA THR A 137 2.16 1.70 -8.67
C THR A 137 2.72 3.09 -8.36
N LYS A 138 2.44 4.10 -9.17
CA LYS A 138 2.71 5.48 -8.77
C LYS A 138 1.73 5.90 -7.66
N GLN A 139 0.46 5.59 -7.86
CA GLN A 139 -0.61 5.94 -6.92
C GLN A 139 -1.64 4.82 -6.76
N LEU A 140 -2.13 4.60 -5.55
CA LEU A 140 -3.33 3.83 -5.23
C LEU A 140 -4.36 4.74 -4.56
N ASP A 141 -5.49 5.00 -5.22
CA ASP A 141 -6.54 5.90 -4.72
C ASP A 141 -7.73 5.14 -4.11
N LEU A 142 -8.05 5.46 -2.85
CA LEU A 142 -9.26 5.02 -2.16
C LEU A 142 -10.42 5.98 -2.51
N ASN A 143 -11.06 5.76 -3.67
CA ASN A 143 -11.92 6.77 -4.29
C ASN A 143 -13.35 6.86 -3.72
N LYS A 144 -13.73 6.01 -2.76
CA LYS A 144 -15.01 6.04 -2.05
C LYS A 144 -14.77 6.03 -0.54
N SER A 145 -15.75 6.50 0.22
CA SER A 145 -15.81 6.31 1.67
C SER A 145 -15.89 4.82 2.05
N ASP A 146 -15.45 4.49 3.26
CA ASP A 146 -15.54 3.15 3.86
C ASP A 146 -14.77 2.06 3.10
N VAL A 147 -13.82 2.47 2.27
CA VAL A 147 -12.89 1.58 1.57
C VAL A 147 -11.65 1.35 2.42
N SER A 148 -11.22 0.09 2.52
CA SER A 148 -10.00 -0.31 3.22
C SER A 148 -9.00 -0.96 2.27
N PHE A 149 -7.74 -0.55 2.33
CA PHE A 149 -6.63 -1.25 1.70
C PHE A 149 -5.83 -1.97 2.77
N PHE A 150 -5.72 -3.30 2.63
CA PHE A 150 -4.94 -4.15 3.53
C PHE A 150 -3.66 -4.56 2.83
N ASN A 151 -2.53 -4.08 3.33
CA ASN A 151 -1.20 -4.44 2.85
C ASN A 151 -0.50 -5.37 3.84
N GLU A 152 -0.43 -6.66 3.54
CA GLU A 152 0.33 -7.66 4.29
C GLU A 152 1.70 -7.95 3.67
N GLY A 153 1.86 -7.70 2.37
CA GLY A 153 3.10 -7.88 1.62
C GLY A 153 3.83 -6.57 1.34
N ASP A 154 4.40 -6.44 0.14
CA ASP A 154 5.17 -5.27 -0.27
C ASP A 154 4.31 -4.32 -1.12
N PHE A 155 4.33 -3.04 -0.80
CA PHE A 155 3.72 -1.97 -1.59
C PHE A 155 4.76 -0.89 -1.90
N THR A 156 4.91 -0.56 -3.18
CA THR A 156 5.73 0.56 -3.63
C THR A 156 4.86 1.57 -4.37
N GLY A 157 4.83 2.81 -3.86
CA GLY A 157 4.01 3.89 -4.40
C GLY A 157 3.45 4.82 -3.33
N THR A 158 2.49 5.65 -3.74
CA THR A 158 1.72 6.55 -2.86
C THR A 158 0.29 6.04 -2.70
N VAL A 159 -0.23 5.95 -1.48
CA VAL A 159 -1.67 5.73 -1.24
C VAL A 159 -2.37 7.07 -1.03
N THR A 160 -3.47 7.32 -1.74
CA THR A 160 -4.32 8.50 -1.54
C THR A 160 -5.71 8.12 -1.05
N ALA A 161 -6.32 8.99 -0.25
CA ALA A 161 -7.69 8.80 0.21
C ALA A 161 -8.37 10.15 0.50
N ALA A 162 -9.66 10.26 0.19
CA ALA A 162 -10.43 11.49 0.41
C ALA A 162 -11.33 11.44 1.66
N SER A 163 -11.59 10.25 2.25
CA SER A 163 -12.52 10.09 3.37
C SER A 163 -11.81 9.63 4.64
N TYR A 164 -12.07 10.33 5.75
CA TYR A 164 -11.63 9.92 7.09
C TYR A 164 -12.18 8.55 7.55
N THR A 165 -13.17 7.99 6.83
CA THR A 165 -13.70 6.64 7.08
C THR A 165 -12.97 5.55 6.31
N ASN A 166 -12.06 5.92 5.40
CA ASN A 166 -11.16 4.98 4.77
C ASN A 166 -10.17 4.40 5.77
N ASN A 167 -9.65 3.22 5.48
CA ASN A 167 -8.60 2.60 6.28
C ASN A 167 -7.42 2.19 5.40
N LEU A 168 -6.23 2.60 5.80
CA LEU A 168 -4.97 2.00 5.35
C LEU A 168 -4.47 1.11 6.47
N VAL A 169 -4.40 -0.20 6.22
CA VAL A 169 -3.92 -1.18 7.20
C VAL A 169 -2.66 -1.82 6.64
N ASN A 170 -1.51 -1.46 7.21
CA ASN A 170 -0.22 -2.01 6.85
C ASN A 170 0.23 -3.04 7.89
N SER A 171 0.48 -4.26 7.45
CA SER A 171 1.05 -5.39 8.20
C SER A 171 2.35 -5.90 7.55
N GLY A 172 2.69 -5.39 6.35
CA GLY A 172 3.92 -5.67 5.61
C GLY A 172 4.78 -4.43 5.44
N THR A 173 5.28 -4.18 4.24
CA THR A 173 6.15 -3.04 3.92
C THR A 173 5.48 -2.09 2.95
N MET A 174 5.53 -0.79 3.24
CA MET A 174 5.21 0.28 2.30
C MET A 174 6.46 1.13 2.06
N THR A 175 6.82 1.34 0.80
CA THR A 175 7.95 2.17 0.39
C THR A 175 7.53 3.23 -0.61
N VAL A 176 7.89 4.49 -0.37
CA VAL A 176 7.81 5.56 -1.38
C VAL A 176 9.20 5.85 -1.96
N THR A 177 9.30 5.77 -3.28
CA THR A 177 10.57 5.93 -4.01
C THR A 177 10.69 7.25 -4.74
N GLU A 178 9.57 7.93 -5.00
CA GLU A 178 9.53 9.22 -5.69
C GLU A 178 9.95 10.35 -4.74
N ASP A 179 10.81 11.25 -5.22
CA ASP A 179 11.28 12.41 -4.47
C ASP A 179 10.11 13.33 -4.09
N GLY A 180 10.05 13.70 -2.82
CA GLY A 180 9.03 14.55 -2.24
C GLY A 180 7.62 13.96 -2.11
N ALA A 181 7.35 12.77 -2.66
CA ALA A 181 6.05 12.11 -2.52
C ALA A 181 5.91 11.46 -1.14
N ALA A 182 4.68 11.41 -0.61
CA ALA A 182 4.38 10.67 0.62
C ALA A 182 4.03 9.20 0.38
N ALA A 183 4.27 8.33 1.36
CA ALA A 183 3.75 6.95 1.29
C ALA A 183 2.22 6.92 1.43
N PHE A 184 1.66 7.86 2.21
CA PHE A 184 0.24 8.16 2.25
C PHE A 184 -0.01 9.67 2.21
N SER A 185 -0.96 10.11 1.40
CA SER A 185 -1.45 11.49 1.39
C SER A 185 -2.97 11.57 1.30
N GLY A 186 -3.61 12.29 2.23
CA GLY A 186 -5.06 12.45 2.22
C GLY A 186 -5.73 12.41 3.57
N ALA A 187 -6.91 11.79 3.61
CA ALA A 187 -7.71 11.54 4.80
C ALA A 187 -8.06 10.05 4.86
N ALA A 188 -7.57 9.36 5.89
CA ALA A 188 -7.93 7.99 6.24
C ALA A 188 -7.54 7.71 7.70
N ASN A 189 -8.05 6.62 8.27
CA ASN A 189 -7.45 6.01 9.43
C ASN A 189 -6.28 5.14 8.99
N ILE A 190 -5.16 5.20 9.70
CA ILE A 190 -3.93 4.51 9.34
C ILE A 190 -3.51 3.61 10.50
N TYR A 191 -3.30 2.34 10.20
CA TYR A 191 -2.86 1.33 11.15
C TYR A 191 -1.58 0.70 10.59
N ASN A 192 -0.43 1.01 11.18
CA ASN A 192 0.82 0.32 10.89
C ASN A 192 1.07 -0.70 12.00
N GLN A 193 0.79 -1.98 11.71
CA GLN A 193 0.77 -3.04 12.71
C GLN A 193 2.18 -3.46 13.17
N ALA A 194 2.25 -4.21 14.27
CA ALA A 194 3.51 -4.71 14.79
C ALA A 194 4.26 -5.54 13.74
N GLY A 195 5.55 -5.25 13.55
CA GLY A 195 6.40 -5.87 12.53
C GLY A 195 6.32 -5.21 11.14
N ALA A 196 5.32 -4.37 10.89
CA ALA A 196 5.16 -3.66 9.63
C ALA A 196 6.09 -2.44 9.53
N THR A 197 6.43 -2.03 8.30
CA THR A 197 7.29 -0.87 8.04
C THR A 197 6.67 0.07 7.00
N ILE A 198 6.72 1.37 7.26
CA ILE A 198 6.50 2.42 6.26
C ILE A 198 7.80 3.22 6.16
N THR A 199 8.36 3.35 4.96
CA THR A 199 9.66 4.01 4.73
C THR A 199 9.69 4.76 3.40
N ASN A 200 10.71 5.58 3.21
CA ASN A 200 11.04 6.20 1.93
C ASN A 200 12.47 5.86 1.48
N THR A 201 12.70 5.91 0.18
CA THR A 201 14.04 5.98 -0.43
C THR A 201 14.25 7.27 -1.22
N GLY A 202 13.15 7.96 -1.59
CA GLY A 202 13.20 9.28 -2.22
C GLY A 202 13.81 10.36 -1.31
N GLN A 203 14.22 11.47 -1.91
CA GLN A 203 14.80 12.65 -1.26
C GLN A 203 13.74 13.72 -1.04
N ALA A 204 13.85 14.47 0.06
CA ALA A 204 13.00 15.63 0.28
C ALA A 204 13.33 16.73 -0.74
N VAL A 205 12.31 17.34 -1.33
CA VAL A 205 12.43 18.40 -2.34
C VAL A 205 11.50 19.58 -2.02
N GLU A 206 11.89 20.77 -2.46
CA GLU A 206 11.07 21.98 -2.28
C GLU A 206 9.69 21.81 -2.93
N GLY A 207 8.63 22.15 -2.19
CA GLY A 207 7.24 22.01 -2.66
C GLY A 207 6.67 20.58 -2.61
N GLY A 208 7.50 19.58 -2.25
CA GLY A 208 7.05 18.22 -2.01
C GLY A 208 6.26 18.08 -0.70
N GLU A 209 5.54 16.96 -0.58
CA GLU A 209 4.86 16.56 0.66
C GLU A 209 5.86 16.20 1.76
N ASN A 210 6.97 15.55 1.37
CA ASN A 210 8.14 15.25 2.21
C ASN A 210 7.80 14.58 3.56
N ALA A 211 6.80 13.69 3.56
CA ALA A 211 6.36 12.97 4.75
C ALA A 211 6.02 11.52 4.43
N LEU A 212 6.21 10.58 5.36
CA LEU A 212 5.68 9.22 5.14
C LEU A 212 4.16 9.24 5.18
N ILE A 213 3.59 9.92 6.17
CA ILE A 213 2.14 10.10 6.32
C ILE A 213 1.83 11.60 6.29
N ASN A 214 1.11 12.04 5.26
CA ASN A 214 0.64 13.41 5.08
C ASN A 214 -0.89 13.49 5.20
N ILE A 215 -1.41 13.91 6.36
CA ILE A 215 -2.85 14.11 6.56
C ILE A 215 -3.27 15.48 6.03
N THR A 216 -3.99 15.54 4.92
CA THR A 216 -4.37 16.81 4.26
C THR A 216 -5.76 17.32 4.66
N ARG A 217 -6.48 16.58 5.50
CA ARG A 217 -7.85 16.93 5.93
C ARG A 217 -7.88 18.21 6.77
N THR A 218 -8.67 19.20 6.34
CA THR A 218 -8.85 20.50 7.03
C THR A 218 -10.24 20.71 7.63
N SER A 219 -11.25 19.96 7.20
CA SER A 219 -12.64 20.17 7.64
C SER A 219 -12.90 19.77 9.09
N SER A 220 -12.26 18.70 9.56
CA SER A 220 -12.36 18.21 10.94
C SER A 220 -11.19 17.29 11.28
N ALA A 221 -10.87 17.19 12.57
CA ALA A 221 -9.94 16.19 13.09
C ALA A 221 -10.68 14.89 13.38
N ASP A 222 -10.80 14.02 12.36
CA ASP A 222 -11.51 12.73 12.49
C ASP A 222 -10.64 11.52 12.16
N THR A 223 -9.44 11.73 11.62
CA THR A 223 -8.50 10.65 11.31
C THR A 223 -7.80 10.15 12.57
N VAL A 224 -7.43 8.87 12.56
CA VAL A 224 -6.62 8.24 13.59
C VAL A 224 -5.36 7.66 12.94
N ILE A 225 -4.24 7.73 13.65
CA ILE A 225 -3.01 7.03 13.30
C ILE A 225 -2.62 6.17 14.50
N VAL A 226 -2.47 4.88 14.27
CA VAL A 226 -1.89 3.93 15.23
C VAL A 226 -0.66 3.31 14.60
N ASN A 227 0.49 3.53 15.22
CA ASN A 227 1.74 2.91 14.83
C ASN A 227 2.17 1.91 15.92
N ASP A 228 1.98 0.62 15.63
CA ASP A 228 2.55 -0.51 16.37
C ASP A 228 3.84 -1.04 15.71
N GLY A 229 4.09 -0.67 14.46
CA GLY A 229 5.27 -1.05 13.67
C GLY A 229 6.33 0.05 13.57
N THR A 230 7.02 0.13 12.44
CA THR A 230 8.09 1.10 12.20
C THR A 230 7.69 2.16 11.17
N LEU A 231 7.85 3.43 11.51
CA LEU A 231 7.93 4.54 10.55
C LEU A 231 9.38 4.99 10.43
N LEU A 232 10.01 4.75 9.28
CA LEU A 232 11.42 5.06 9.04
C LEU A 232 11.53 6.20 8.01
N ALA A 233 11.56 7.43 8.52
CA ALA A 233 11.68 8.63 7.70
C ALA A 233 13.16 8.95 7.46
N GLN A 234 13.56 8.99 6.20
CA GLN A 234 14.94 9.19 5.77
C GLN A 234 15.04 10.41 4.84
N ASN A 235 16.26 10.87 4.58
CA ASN A 235 16.53 11.81 3.49
C ASN A 235 15.75 13.13 3.57
N GLY A 236 15.57 13.68 4.78
CA GLY A 236 14.85 14.94 4.96
C GLY A 236 13.37 14.83 5.25
N TYR A 237 12.78 13.62 5.17
CA TYR A 237 11.36 13.41 5.39
C TYR A 237 10.93 13.60 6.84
N SER A 238 9.68 14.01 7.01
CA SER A 238 8.93 13.81 8.24
C SER A 238 8.31 12.41 8.27
N ALA A 239 8.05 11.85 9.44
CA ALA A 239 7.26 10.63 9.56
C ALA A 239 5.76 10.95 9.46
N ILE A 240 5.29 11.98 10.16
CA ILE A 240 3.88 12.38 10.18
C ILE A 240 3.78 13.89 10.05
N THR A 241 2.95 14.35 9.12
CA THR A 241 2.51 15.75 9.02
C THR A 241 0.99 15.81 8.94
N THR A 242 0.40 16.88 9.47
CA THR A 242 -1.04 17.12 9.34
C THR A 242 -1.34 18.53 8.85
N ALA A 243 -2.47 18.70 8.19
CA ALA A 243 -3.04 20.00 7.90
C ALA A 243 -3.80 20.55 9.12
N GLN A 244 -3.94 21.87 9.16
CA GLN A 244 -4.72 22.55 10.18
C GLN A 244 -6.22 22.32 9.99
N THR A 245 -6.90 21.86 11.05
CA THR A 245 -8.35 21.66 11.02
C THR A 245 -9.12 22.90 11.50
N GLY A 246 -10.39 22.99 11.10
CA GLY A 246 -11.34 23.96 11.65
C GLY A 246 -11.76 23.70 13.10
N THR A 247 -11.40 22.55 13.67
CA THR A 247 -11.79 22.13 15.01
C THR A 247 -11.06 22.94 16.09
N THR A 248 -11.81 23.37 17.11
CA THR A 248 -11.30 24.23 18.21
C THR A 248 -10.75 23.45 19.39
N ASP A 249 -10.86 22.12 19.46
CA ASP A 249 -10.19 21.31 20.48
C ASP A 249 -9.73 20.00 19.85
N ALA A 250 -8.51 19.59 20.16
CA ALA A 250 -7.97 18.34 19.65
C ALA A 250 -8.63 17.14 20.33
N SER A 251 -9.42 16.37 19.58
CA SER A 251 -10.11 15.17 20.09
C SER A 251 -9.50 13.85 19.60
N LYS A 252 -8.69 13.89 18.55
CA LYS A 252 -8.05 12.71 17.97
C LYS A 252 -6.60 12.62 18.38
N TRP A 253 -6.18 11.38 18.61
CA TRP A 253 -4.84 11.02 19.02
C TRP A 253 -4.17 10.24 17.92
N PHE A 254 -2.94 10.65 17.62
CA PHE A 254 -2.00 9.84 16.87
C PHE A 254 -1.07 9.19 17.89
N ILE A 255 -1.03 7.86 17.86
CA ILE A 255 -0.38 7.08 18.91
C ILE A 255 0.72 6.25 18.25
N ASN A 256 1.96 6.54 18.62
CA ASN A 256 3.05 5.60 18.50
C ASN A 256 2.98 4.67 19.72
N SER A 257 2.44 3.47 19.57
CA SER A 257 2.16 2.58 20.69
C SER A 257 3.44 2.03 21.32
N ALA A 258 3.31 1.28 22.40
CA ALA A 258 4.46 0.67 23.10
C ALA A 258 5.40 -0.17 22.22
N THR A 259 4.90 -0.77 21.12
CA THR A 259 5.74 -1.52 20.16
C THR A 259 6.19 -0.66 18.99
N GLY A 260 5.59 0.50 18.82
CA GLY A 260 5.84 1.41 17.71
C GLY A 260 7.21 2.07 17.76
N VAL A 261 7.82 2.19 16.58
CA VAL A 261 9.08 2.89 16.35
C VAL A 261 8.86 3.99 15.34
N ILE A 262 9.31 5.21 15.64
CA ILE A 262 9.44 6.29 14.66
C ILE A 262 10.89 6.75 14.66
N SER A 263 11.56 6.67 13.50
CA SER A 263 12.95 7.07 13.37
C SER A 263 13.12 8.03 12.20
N GLY A 264 13.83 9.13 12.45
CA GLY A 264 14.15 10.17 11.48
C GLY A 264 15.65 10.35 11.34
N SER A 265 16.17 10.32 10.10
CA SER A 265 17.54 10.73 9.79
C SER A 265 17.54 11.99 8.90
N ASN A 266 18.27 13.01 9.35
CA ASN A 266 18.42 14.30 8.66
C ASN A 266 17.09 15.00 8.33
N ALA A 267 16.11 14.94 9.23
CA ALA A 267 14.79 15.54 8.99
C ALA A 267 14.90 17.06 8.76
N GLN A 268 14.33 17.57 7.66
CA GLN A 268 14.35 19.00 7.31
C GLN A 268 13.19 19.80 7.93
N ALA A 269 12.19 19.07 8.43
CA ALA A 269 11.04 19.58 9.17
C ALA A 269 10.87 18.69 10.43
N PRO A 270 9.97 19.05 11.37
CA PRO A 270 9.77 18.21 12.54
C PRO A 270 9.38 16.78 12.14
N LEU A 271 10.06 15.78 12.72
CA LEU A 271 9.84 14.36 12.41
C LEU A 271 8.36 13.97 12.60
N VAL A 272 7.73 14.50 13.64
CA VAL A 272 6.27 14.49 13.80
C VAL A 272 5.79 15.93 13.94
N TYR A 273 4.93 16.37 13.02
CA TYR A 273 4.29 17.68 13.06
C TYR A 273 2.76 17.55 13.10
N VAL A 274 2.16 17.96 14.23
CA VAL A 274 0.70 17.97 14.40
C VAL A 274 0.15 19.38 14.48
N ASN A 275 -0.64 19.75 13.47
CA ASN A 275 -1.42 20.99 13.49
C ASN A 275 -2.65 20.91 14.42
N ARG A 276 -3.28 22.06 14.64
CA ARG A 276 -4.51 22.21 15.43
C ARG A 276 -5.56 21.15 15.05
N GLY A 277 -6.07 20.47 16.08
CA GLY A 277 -7.09 19.42 15.98
C GLY A 277 -6.59 18.03 16.34
N TYR A 278 -5.27 17.83 16.34
CA TYR A 278 -4.66 16.54 16.63
C TYR A 278 -3.75 16.62 17.86
N ASN A 279 -3.84 15.59 18.70
CA ASN A 279 -2.90 15.29 19.77
C ASN A 279 -1.92 14.22 19.29
N PHE A 280 -0.75 14.17 19.91
CA PHE A 280 0.24 13.13 19.66
C PHE A 280 0.69 12.48 20.96
N ALA A 281 0.81 11.16 20.96
CA ALA A 281 1.36 10.36 22.05
C ALA A 281 2.46 9.43 21.53
N ASN A 282 3.61 9.46 22.20
CA ASN A 282 4.65 8.46 22.08
C ASN A 282 4.66 7.55 23.30
N GLU A 283 4.27 6.29 23.14
CA GLU A 283 4.40 5.22 24.14
C GLU A 283 5.53 4.26 23.80
N GLY A 284 5.95 4.21 22.54
CA GLY A 284 7.05 3.39 22.04
C GLY A 284 8.39 4.13 22.01
N THR A 285 9.14 3.93 20.93
CA THR A 285 10.45 4.57 20.73
C THR A 285 10.42 5.58 19.59
N MET A 286 10.91 6.79 19.85
CA MET A 286 11.18 7.79 18.84
C MET A 286 12.67 8.14 18.81
N THR A 287 13.23 8.32 17.62
CA THR A 287 14.62 8.79 17.44
C THR A 287 14.67 9.87 16.36
N VAL A 288 15.27 11.01 16.67
CA VAL A 288 15.48 12.11 15.72
C VAL A 288 16.97 12.45 15.60
N GLN A 289 17.45 12.60 14.37
CA GLN A 289 18.82 13.01 14.04
C GLN A 289 18.78 14.07 12.93
N GLY A 290 19.78 14.94 12.89
CA GLY A 290 19.94 16.01 11.90
C GLY A 290 20.06 17.40 12.53
N ASP A 291 20.77 18.30 11.87
CA ASP A 291 20.98 19.67 12.38
C ASP A 291 19.67 20.43 12.54
N ASN A 292 19.47 21.01 13.73
CA ASN A 292 18.26 21.74 14.11
C ASN A 292 16.96 20.93 13.98
N ALA A 293 17.06 19.60 13.88
CA ALA A 293 15.90 18.74 13.74
C ALA A 293 15.04 18.77 15.01
N VAL A 294 13.74 18.68 14.82
CA VAL A 294 12.77 18.63 15.91
C VAL A 294 12.08 17.27 15.88
N GLY A 295 12.05 16.57 17.02
CA GLY A 295 11.40 15.26 17.10
C GLY A 295 9.88 15.38 16.97
N ILE A 296 9.26 16.11 17.88
CA ILE A 296 7.81 16.33 17.91
C ILE A 296 7.55 17.82 17.95
N ALA A 297 6.69 18.33 17.07
CA ALA A 297 6.28 19.72 17.10
C ALA A 297 4.78 19.90 16.84
N SER A 298 4.27 21.06 17.26
CA SER A 298 2.91 21.47 16.93
C SER A 298 2.81 22.90 16.41
N SER A 299 1.71 23.17 15.72
CA SER A 299 1.36 24.51 15.26
C SER A 299 1.06 25.46 16.42
N GLY A 300 1.35 26.75 16.26
CA GLY A 300 0.92 27.77 17.21
C GLY A 300 -0.61 27.85 17.34
N THR A 301 -1.16 27.45 18.48
CA THR A 301 -2.61 27.50 18.74
C THR A 301 -2.92 28.06 20.14
N SER A 302 -4.09 28.69 20.28
CA SER A 302 -4.68 29.08 21.58
C SER A 302 -5.60 28.02 22.16
N TYR A 303 -5.84 26.96 21.41
CA TYR A 303 -6.77 25.88 21.71
C TYR A 303 -6.06 24.66 22.29
N THR A 304 -6.81 23.81 22.97
CA THR A 304 -6.26 22.64 23.67
C THR A 304 -5.59 21.69 22.69
N GLN A 305 -4.32 21.40 22.96
CA GLN A 305 -3.52 20.42 22.24
C GLN A 305 -2.52 19.76 23.20
N TYR A 306 -2.31 18.46 23.03
CA TYR A 306 -1.40 17.66 23.85
C TYR A 306 -0.32 17.00 23.01
N LEU A 307 0.93 17.13 23.47
CA LEU A 307 2.09 16.37 23.01
C LEU A 307 2.61 15.56 24.19
N VAL A 308 2.46 14.24 24.15
CA VAL A 308 2.73 13.37 25.29
C VAL A 308 3.85 12.38 24.94
N ASN A 309 4.84 12.28 25.82
CA ASN A 309 5.85 11.22 25.79
C ASN A 309 5.71 10.35 27.05
N SER A 310 5.32 9.10 26.86
CA SER A 310 5.26 8.04 27.87
C SER A 310 6.23 6.89 27.59
N GLY A 311 6.83 6.86 26.40
CA GLY A 311 7.87 5.93 26.00
C GLY A 311 9.26 6.58 26.01
N THR A 312 10.10 6.17 25.06
CA THR A 312 11.46 6.70 24.91
C THR A 312 11.54 7.66 23.72
N LEU A 313 12.09 8.86 23.94
CA LEU A 313 12.45 9.81 22.89
C LEU A 313 13.96 10.05 22.91
N ASN A 314 14.64 9.69 21.84
CA ASN A 314 16.08 9.91 21.66
C ASN A 314 16.30 11.13 20.75
N VAL A 315 16.94 12.16 21.30
CA VAL A 315 17.40 13.35 20.61
C VAL A 315 18.87 13.13 20.24
N GLY A 316 19.09 12.60 19.05
CA GLY A 316 20.32 11.92 18.67
C GLY A 316 20.37 10.46 19.18
N THR A 317 21.48 9.79 18.92
CA THR A 317 21.80 8.44 19.37
C THR A 317 23.21 8.39 19.96
N GLN A 318 23.50 7.37 20.78
CA GLN A 318 24.85 7.14 21.29
C GLN A 318 25.85 6.86 20.15
N ALA A 319 25.44 6.10 19.14
CA ALA A 319 26.25 5.86 17.94
C ALA A 319 26.57 7.18 17.22
N GLY A 320 25.55 8.02 17.07
CA GLY A 320 25.65 9.34 16.45
C GLY A 320 26.55 10.35 17.16
N GLN A 321 26.84 10.14 18.45
CA GLN A 321 27.86 10.93 19.16
C GLN A 321 29.26 10.56 18.68
N SER A 322 29.50 9.27 18.44
CA SER A 322 30.81 8.76 18.07
C SER A 322 31.14 8.96 16.59
N ASP A 323 30.15 8.86 15.71
CA ASP A 323 30.34 8.97 14.25
C ASP A 323 29.94 10.35 13.68
N GLY A 324 29.37 11.23 14.49
CA GLY A 324 28.98 12.59 14.11
C GLY A 324 27.65 12.68 13.35
N SER A 325 26.88 11.60 13.24
CA SER A 325 25.60 11.58 12.51
C SER A 325 24.42 12.23 13.25
N ASN A 326 24.58 12.58 14.53
CA ASN A 326 23.52 13.21 15.31
C ASN A 326 23.08 14.58 14.76
N GLY A 327 24.01 15.37 14.21
CA GLY A 327 23.82 16.80 14.05
C GLY A 327 23.86 17.55 15.39
N THR A 328 23.54 18.84 15.34
CA THR A 328 23.56 19.76 16.50
C THR A 328 22.30 20.63 16.55
N GLY A 329 21.95 21.18 17.72
CA GLY A 329 20.81 22.10 17.83
C GLY A 329 19.44 21.41 17.84
N LEU A 330 19.37 20.12 18.11
CA LEU A 330 18.13 19.36 18.06
C LEU A 330 17.19 19.73 19.21
N THR A 331 15.89 19.56 19.00
CA THR A 331 14.88 19.65 20.07
C THR A 331 14.01 18.40 20.09
N GLY A 332 13.86 17.78 21.25
CA GLY A 332 12.99 16.62 21.42
C GLY A 332 11.52 16.96 21.15
N ILE A 333 10.92 17.81 21.99
CA ILE A 333 9.52 18.22 21.87
C ILE A 333 9.41 19.75 21.85
N GLN A 334 8.89 20.30 20.76
CA GLN A 334 8.66 21.73 20.56
C GLN A 334 7.17 22.07 20.56
N GLY A 335 6.66 22.56 21.68
CA GLY A 335 5.25 22.95 21.79
C GLY A 335 4.94 24.31 21.15
N GLY A 336 3.89 24.36 20.32
CA GLY A 336 3.44 25.58 19.65
C GLY A 336 2.26 26.27 20.33
N GLY A 337 2.45 27.46 20.87
CA GLY A 337 1.37 28.36 21.27
C GLY A 337 0.71 28.09 22.63
N LYS A 338 -0.12 29.06 23.06
CA LYS A 338 -0.67 29.20 24.42
C LYS A 338 -1.74 28.16 24.81
N GLY A 339 -2.19 27.33 23.88
CA GLY A 339 -3.13 26.24 24.14
C GLY A 339 -2.47 24.87 24.28
N THR A 340 -1.20 24.75 23.91
CA THR A 340 -0.47 23.48 23.87
C THR A 340 0.11 23.12 25.24
N THR A 341 -0.08 21.88 25.66
CA THR A 341 0.58 21.28 26.83
C THR A 341 1.51 20.17 26.35
N VAL A 342 2.77 20.26 26.74
CA VAL A 342 3.78 19.22 26.52
C VAL A 342 3.95 18.44 27.83
N ASN A 343 3.92 17.12 27.77
CA ASN A 343 4.07 16.27 28.96
C ASN A 343 4.99 15.08 28.68
N ASN A 344 6.15 15.05 29.32
CA ASN A 344 6.91 13.83 29.55
C ASN A 344 6.37 13.19 30.83
N THR A 345 5.65 12.08 30.68
CA THR A 345 4.92 11.44 31.78
C THR A 345 5.86 10.72 32.73
N ALA A 346 5.36 10.25 33.88
CA ALA A 346 6.17 9.54 34.86
C ALA A 346 6.89 8.27 34.31
N SER A 347 6.39 7.68 33.21
CA SER A 347 7.05 6.56 32.53
C SER A 347 7.93 7.00 31.35
N GLY A 348 7.84 8.26 30.94
CA GLY A 348 8.53 8.79 29.78
C GLY A 348 10.03 9.03 30.06
N VAL A 349 10.85 8.70 29.06
CA VAL A 349 12.29 8.95 29.06
C VAL A 349 12.65 9.79 27.85
N ILE A 350 13.40 10.87 28.06
CA ILE A 350 14.01 11.66 26.99
C ILE A 350 15.54 11.59 27.13
N ASN A 351 16.22 11.06 26.13
CA ASN A 351 17.68 11.01 26.07
C ASN A 351 18.20 12.06 25.11
N VAL A 352 19.07 12.96 25.56
CA VAL A 352 19.67 14.01 24.74
C VAL A 352 21.14 13.68 24.50
N TYR A 353 21.42 13.09 23.34
CA TYR A 353 22.76 12.69 22.93
C TYR A 353 23.46 13.78 22.11
N ALA A 354 22.72 14.54 21.31
CA ALA A 354 23.28 15.54 20.42
C ALA A 354 23.77 16.80 21.16
N GLU A 355 24.80 17.43 20.60
CA GLU A 355 25.39 18.68 21.11
C GLU A 355 24.45 19.87 20.88
N ASP A 356 24.55 20.90 21.73
CA ASP A 356 23.72 22.12 21.66
C ASP A 356 22.20 21.82 21.58
N SER A 357 21.75 20.69 22.14
CA SER A 357 20.40 20.15 21.93
C SER A 357 19.58 20.07 23.21
N TYR A 358 18.24 20.00 23.06
CA TYR A 358 17.34 20.18 24.20
C TYR A 358 16.21 19.17 24.23
N ALA A 359 15.75 18.80 25.43
CA ALA A 359 14.57 17.96 25.59
C ALA A 359 13.29 18.68 25.14
N PHE A 360 13.13 19.94 25.54
CA PHE A 360 11.95 20.76 25.28
C PHE A 360 12.28 22.10 24.64
N GLY A 361 11.34 22.62 23.84
CA GLY A 361 11.44 23.95 23.22
C GLY A 361 10.08 24.58 22.91
N GLY A 362 10.11 25.86 22.51
CA GLY A 362 8.94 26.55 21.94
C GLY A 362 8.15 27.44 22.91
N THR A 363 6.88 27.66 22.60
CA THR A 363 6.02 28.69 23.24
C THR A 363 4.72 28.11 23.80
N ALA A 364 4.80 26.88 24.31
CA ALA A 364 3.67 26.16 24.87
C ALA A 364 3.03 26.90 26.06
N LYS A 365 1.79 26.52 26.41
CA LYS A 365 1.17 26.95 27.66
C LYS A 365 2.02 26.51 28.86
N GLN A 366 2.39 25.24 28.85
CA GLN A 366 3.13 24.59 29.92
C GLN A 366 3.89 23.36 29.41
N PHE A 367 4.99 23.06 30.08
CA PHE A 367 5.81 21.87 29.93
C PHE A 367 5.79 21.14 31.27
N ILE A 368 5.37 19.88 31.25
CA ILE A 368 5.30 19.01 32.43
C ILE A 368 6.32 17.89 32.25
N ASN A 369 7.34 17.86 33.10
CA ASN A 369 8.28 16.76 33.19
C ASN A 369 8.06 16.01 34.51
N ASN A 370 7.41 14.86 34.43
CA ASN A 370 7.28 13.91 35.54
C ASN A 370 8.18 12.68 35.36
N GLY A 371 8.74 12.49 34.16
CA GLY A 371 9.62 11.40 33.80
C GLY A 371 11.10 11.76 33.86
N GLU A 372 11.90 10.97 33.17
CA GLU A 372 13.36 11.09 33.14
C GLU A 372 13.83 11.90 31.92
N VAL A 373 14.76 12.83 32.16
CA VAL A 373 15.50 13.52 31.09
C VAL A 373 16.99 13.31 31.32
N ASN A 374 17.62 12.59 30.40
CA ASN A 374 19.03 12.27 30.42
C ASN A 374 19.81 13.21 29.49
N LEU A 375 20.68 14.03 30.06
CA LEU A 375 21.61 14.88 29.31
C LEU A 375 22.90 14.10 29.10
N LEU A 376 23.03 13.49 27.93
CA LEU A 376 24.10 12.54 27.58
C LEU A 376 25.12 13.11 26.60
N CYS A 377 24.94 14.34 26.13
CA CYS A 377 25.90 15.07 25.29
C CYS A 377 27.17 15.44 26.05
N GLU A 378 28.22 15.86 25.33
CA GLU A 378 29.46 16.38 25.93
C GLU A 378 29.38 17.88 26.26
N THR A 379 28.62 18.65 25.47
CA THR A 379 28.53 20.11 25.55
C THR A 379 27.11 20.65 25.27
N ASN A 380 26.73 21.66 26.05
CA ASN A 380 25.57 22.53 25.81
C ASN A 380 24.19 21.87 25.60
N CYS A 381 23.98 20.61 25.96
CA CYS A 381 22.62 20.08 26.05
C CYS A 381 21.91 20.54 27.32
N GLY A 382 20.59 20.63 27.25
CA GLY A 382 19.77 21.08 28.37
C GLY A 382 18.33 20.57 28.32
N ILE A 383 17.58 20.85 29.40
CA ILE A 383 16.16 20.50 29.45
C ILE A 383 15.35 21.42 28.54
N PHE A 384 15.63 22.73 28.57
CA PHE A 384 14.88 23.73 27.80
C PHE A 384 15.78 24.49 26.83
N ALA A 385 15.36 24.56 25.56
CA ALA A 385 16.00 25.38 24.55
C ALA A 385 15.94 26.87 24.91
N PRO A 386 16.95 27.68 24.53
CA PRO A 386 16.91 29.13 24.70
C PRO A 386 15.64 29.74 24.09
N GLY A 387 15.00 30.65 24.85
CA GLY A 387 13.76 31.29 24.42
C GLY A 387 12.48 30.47 24.67
N THR A 388 12.59 29.29 25.29
CA THR A 388 11.41 28.53 25.71
C THR A 388 10.55 29.34 26.69
N SER A 389 9.25 29.43 26.42
CA SER A 389 8.29 30.19 27.23
C SER A 389 7.06 29.36 27.56
N GLY A 390 6.43 29.66 28.70
CA GLY A 390 5.34 28.88 29.27
C GLY A 390 5.69 28.47 30.70
N THR A 391 4.75 27.86 31.42
CA THR A 391 5.04 27.31 32.74
C THR A 391 5.93 26.08 32.59
N GLN A 392 7.05 26.04 33.32
CA GLN A 392 8.00 24.91 33.30
C GLN A 392 7.85 24.15 34.62
N GLU A 393 7.12 23.04 34.57
CA GLU A 393 6.76 22.20 35.71
C GLU A 393 7.63 20.94 35.67
N ASP A 394 8.71 20.94 36.45
CA ASP A 394 9.63 19.80 36.57
C ASP A 394 9.48 19.15 37.94
N HIS A 395 8.98 17.90 37.97
CA HIS A 395 8.69 17.12 39.17
C HIS A 395 7.84 17.88 40.22
N SER A 396 6.92 18.74 39.77
CA SER A 396 6.14 19.63 40.64
C SER A 396 4.84 19.02 41.17
N GLY A 397 4.56 17.74 40.85
CA GLY A 397 3.36 17.03 41.27
C GLY A 397 2.11 17.33 40.43
N VAL A 398 2.27 18.03 39.30
CA VAL A 398 1.22 18.16 38.29
C VAL A 398 0.93 16.77 37.71
N ALA A 399 -0.34 16.38 37.63
CA ALA A 399 -0.72 15.06 37.12
C ALA A 399 -0.43 14.90 35.62
N ASP A 400 -0.10 13.67 35.22
CA ASP A 400 0.09 13.32 33.81
C ASP A 400 -1.20 13.45 32.99
N ILE A 401 -1.03 13.77 31.72
CA ILE A 401 -2.10 13.76 30.71
C ILE A 401 -2.44 12.30 30.38
N THR A 402 -3.72 11.95 30.51
CA THR A 402 -4.21 10.62 30.11
C THR A 402 -4.33 10.52 28.60
N VAL A 403 -3.61 9.57 28.01
CA VAL A 403 -3.76 9.15 26.62
C VAL A 403 -4.86 8.08 26.55
N PRO A 404 -5.83 8.16 25.62
CA PRO A 404 -6.84 7.11 25.44
C PRO A 404 -6.24 5.87 24.79
N ASP A 405 -6.89 4.72 24.98
CA ASP A 405 -6.54 3.48 24.27
C ASP A 405 -6.56 3.70 22.75
N ALA A 406 -5.58 3.10 22.07
CA ALA A 406 -5.50 3.15 20.61
C ALA A 406 -6.72 2.49 19.95
N SER A 407 -7.17 3.09 18.84
CA SER A 407 -8.22 2.50 18.01
C SER A 407 -7.80 1.14 17.48
N LYS A 408 -8.73 0.19 17.45
CA LYS A 408 -8.47 -1.16 16.94
C LYS A 408 -8.47 -1.18 15.41
N THR A 409 -7.59 -1.98 14.83
CA THR A 409 -7.60 -2.25 13.39
C THR A 409 -8.95 -2.86 12.97
N PRO A 410 -9.52 -2.44 11.83
CA PRO A 410 -10.73 -3.06 11.28
C PRO A 410 -10.48 -4.52 10.86
N SER A 411 -11.53 -5.34 10.86
CA SER A 411 -11.48 -6.69 10.29
C SER A 411 -11.38 -6.64 8.77
N GLN A 412 -10.61 -7.55 8.18
CA GLN A 412 -10.47 -7.66 6.73
C GLN A 412 -11.79 -7.97 6.01
N GLY A 413 -12.67 -8.77 6.62
CA GLY A 413 -13.83 -9.33 5.92
C GLY A 413 -13.45 -10.59 5.15
N GLY A 414 -14.31 -11.01 4.21
CA GLY A 414 -14.10 -12.22 3.41
C GLY A 414 -13.82 -11.90 1.94
N VAL A 415 -12.92 -12.67 1.34
CA VAL A 415 -12.70 -12.70 -0.12
C VAL A 415 -13.45 -13.92 -0.69
N PRO A 416 -14.27 -13.76 -1.75
CA PRO A 416 -14.90 -14.89 -2.42
C PRO A 416 -13.87 -15.80 -3.08
N THR A 417 -14.24 -17.07 -3.27
CA THR A 417 -13.40 -18.03 -3.98
C THR A 417 -13.15 -17.58 -5.43
N PRO A 418 -11.89 -17.55 -5.88
CA PRO A 418 -11.57 -17.22 -7.27
C PRO A 418 -12.12 -18.28 -8.24
N PRO A 419 -12.38 -17.92 -9.51
CA PRO A 419 -12.65 -18.90 -10.58
C PRO A 419 -11.58 -19.99 -10.61
N ALA A 420 -12.00 -21.25 -10.72
CA ALA A 420 -11.07 -22.38 -10.69
C ALA A 420 -10.11 -22.35 -11.88
N ASP A 421 -8.81 -22.47 -11.61
CA ASP A 421 -7.81 -22.79 -12.63
C ASP A 421 -7.97 -24.27 -13.06
N SER A 422 -7.91 -24.52 -14.37
CA SER A 422 -7.85 -25.89 -14.89
C SER A 422 -6.45 -26.49 -14.75
N GLY A 423 -5.44 -25.66 -14.47
CA GLY A 423 -4.04 -26.05 -14.30
C GLY A 423 -3.43 -26.65 -15.56
N MET A 424 -2.17 -27.11 -15.45
CA MET A 424 -1.49 -27.81 -16.52
C MET A 424 -2.10 -29.20 -16.73
N GLN A 425 -2.44 -29.56 -17.97
CA GLN A 425 -3.00 -30.88 -18.28
C GLN A 425 -1.89 -31.91 -18.47
N VAL A 426 -1.98 -33.05 -17.79
CA VAL A 426 -1.03 -34.15 -17.99
C VAL A 426 -1.45 -35.00 -19.19
N VAL A 427 -0.59 -35.06 -20.20
CA VAL A 427 -0.72 -35.94 -21.36
C VAL A 427 0.26 -37.10 -21.19
N SER A 428 -0.25 -38.25 -20.78
CA SER A 428 0.55 -39.45 -20.53
C SER A 428 0.45 -40.49 -21.65
N ASN A 429 1.53 -41.24 -21.88
CA ASN A 429 1.61 -42.33 -22.87
C ASN A 429 1.38 -41.88 -24.32
N TYR A 430 1.85 -40.67 -24.65
CA TYR A 430 1.77 -40.16 -26.02
C TYR A 430 2.81 -40.83 -26.92
N THR A 431 2.39 -41.32 -28.09
CA THR A 431 3.30 -41.88 -29.09
C THR A 431 3.38 -40.98 -30.31
N VAL A 432 4.59 -40.48 -30.60
CA VAL A 432 4.91 -39.73 -31.82
C VAL A 432 5.00 -40.72 -32.98
N GLY A 433 3.97 -40.72 -33.84
CA GLY A 433 3.98 -41.52 -35.07
C GLY A 433 4.98 -41.00 -36.10
N THR A 434 5.66 -41.90 -36.81
CA THR A 434 6.54 -41.55 -37.94
C THR A 434 5.92 -41.96 -39.28
N ASN A 435 6.21 -41.19 -40.33
CA ASN A 435 5.75 -41.45 -41.69
C ASN A 435 6.86 -42.07 -42.54
N ALA A 436 6.47 -42.78 -43.60
CA ALA A 436 7.40 -43.42 -44.54
C ALA A 436 8.31 -42.42 -45.29
N ASP A 437 7.93 -41.14 -45.33
CA ASP A 437 8.72 -40.05 -45.92
C ASP A 437 9.78 -39.47 -44.95
N GLY A 438 9.85 -39.97 -43.72
CA GLY A 438 10.79 -39.51 -42.69
C GLY A 438 10.29 -38.33 -41.86
N SER A 439 9.03 -37.91 -42.00
CA SER A 439 8.40 -36.93 -41.10
C SER A 439 7.80 -37.59 -39.84
N ALA A 440 7.55 -36.80 -38.80
CA ALA A 440 6.85 -37.21 -37.59
C ALA A 440 5.55 -36.43 -37.41
N GLY A 441 4.59 -37.04 -36.71
CA GLY A 441 3.39 -36.34 -36.26
C GLY A 441 3.75 -35.22 -35.28
N THR A 442 3.03 -34.10 -35.38
CA THR A 442 3.21 -32.94 -34.52
C THR A 442 2.02 -32.77 -33.58
N LEU A 443 2.27 -32.43 -32.32
CA LEU A 443 1.25 -31.98 -31.38
C LEU A 443 1.37 -30.47 -31.18
N THR A 444 0.27 -29.75 -31.41
CA THR A 444 0.15 -28.35 -31.02
C THR A 444 -0.78 -28.28 -29.81
N ALA A 445 -0.23 -27.95 -28.65
CA ALA A 445 -0.95 -27.87 -27.38
C ALA A 445 -0.29 -26.82 -26.49
N SER A 446 -1.08 -26.24 -25.58
CA SER A 446 -0.58 -25.28 -24.60
C SER A 446 -0.94 -25.72 -23.19
N ASN A 447 -0.07 -25.39 -22.23
CA ASN A 447 -0.24 -25.71 -20.81
C ASN A 447 -0.41 -27.22 -20.55
N ILE A 448 0.53 -28.03 -21.07
CA ILE A 448 0.54 -29.48 -20.89
C ILE A 448 1.85 -29.97 -20.29
N ALA A 449 1.77 -31.02 -19.47
CA ALA A 449 2.90 -31.83 -19.04
C ALA A 449 2.88 -33.16 -19.80
N LEU A 450 3.94 -33.46 -20.52
CA LEU A 450 4.10 -34.73 -21.24
C LEU A 450 4.79 -35.76 -20.35
N GLU A 451 4.15 -36.91 -20.17
CA GLU A 451 4.71 -38.03 -19.42
C GLU A 451 4.75 -39.28 -20.30
N ASN A 452 5.85 -40.04 -20.22
CA ASN A 452 6.02 -41.31 -20.94
C ASN A 452 5.83 -41.18 -22.46
N VAL A 453 6.44 -40.14 -23.06
CA VAL A 453 6.45 -39.97 -24.53
C VAL A 453 7.30 -41.04 -25.19
N THR A 454 6.77 -41.67 -26.23
CA THR A 454 7.48 -42.65 -27.06
C THR A 454 7.46 -42.23 -28.52
N VAL A 455 8.40 -42.71 -29.32
CA VAL A 455 8.41 -42.52 -30.78
C VAL A 455 8.16 -43.87 -31.44
N ASP A 456 7.18 -43.95 -32.33
CA ASP A 456 6.94 -45.14 -33.14
C ASP A 456 8.03 -45.26 -34.20
N THR A 457 9.01 -46.14 -33.98
CA THR A 457 10.16 -46.34 -34.88
C THR A 457 9.84 -47.29 -36.04
N GLY A 458 8.73 -47.06 -36.74
CA GLY A 458 8.25 -47.83 -37.89
C GLY A 458 9.10 -47.68 -39.17
N PHE A 459 10.42 -47.50 -39.05
CA PHE A 459 11.30 -47.32 -40.20
C PHE A 459 11.40 -48.60 -41.04
N THR A 460 11.11 -48.49 -42.33
CA THR A 460 11.35 -49.56 -43.29
C THR A 460 12.85 -49.87 -43.35
N SER A 461 13.24 -51.10 -43.02
CA SER A 461 14.62 -51.59 -43.13
C SER A 461 15.16 -51.35 -44.55
N GLY A 462 16.24 -50.55 -44.68
CA GLY A 462 16.89 -50.32 -45.97
C GLY A 462 17.60 -48.97 -46.17
N THR A 463 17.49 -48.00 -45.26
CA THR A 463 18.21 -46.72 -45.34
C THR A 463 19.43 -46.70 -44.40
N ALA A 464 20.54 -46.11 -44.86
CA ALA A 464 21.82 -46.08 -44.14
C ALA A 464 21.85 -45.12 -42.92
N ALA A 465 20.71 -44.56 -42.52
CA ALA A 465 20.62 -43.59 -41.44
C ALA A 465 20.47 -44.30 -40.09
N THR A 466 21.44 -44.14 -39.20
CA THR A 466 21.43 -44.71 -37.83
C THR A 466 20.90 -43.75 -36.76
N SER A 467 20.56 -42.52 -37.14
CA SER A 467 20.03 -41.47 -36.27
C SER A 467 19.10 -40.55 -37.05
N MET A 468 18.00 -40.12 -36.43
CA MET A 468 17.04 -39.18 -37.02
C MET A 468 16.64 -38.14 -35.97
N THR A 469 16.52 -36.89 -36.38
CA THR A 469 16.10 -35.78 -35.51
C THR A 469 14.81 -35.20 -36.06
N PHE A 470 13.78 -35.14 -35.21
CA PHE A 470 12.52 -34.51 -35.53
C PHE A 470 12.46 -33.16 -34.83
N ASN A 471 12.36 -32.09 -35.60
CA ASN A 471 12.23 -30.75 -35.06
C ASN A 471 10.75 -30.41 -34.89
N ASN A 472 10.41 -29.66 -33.85
CA ASN A 472 9.07 -29.12 -33.61
C ASN A 472 7.98 -30.21 -33.52
N VAL A 473 8.30 -31.35 -32.90
CA VAL A 473 7.32 -32.43 -32.63
C VAL A 473 6.23 -31.95 -31.68
N PHE A 474 6.62 -31.16 -30.69
CA PHE A 474 5.71 -30.45 -29.79
C PHE A 474 5.84 -28.96 -30.04
N THR A 475 4.70 -28.29 -30.20
CA THR A 475 4.61 -26.85 -30.49
C THR A 475 3.49 -26.23 -29.67
N GLY A 476 3.65 -24.97 -29.26
CA GLY A 476 2.71 -24.28 -28.39
C GLY A 476 3.42 -23.60 -27.23
N SER A 477 2.68 -23.25 -26.18
CA SER A 477 3.21 -22.51 -25.02
C SER A 477 3.13 -23.37 -23.75
N ASN A 478 4.14 -23.27 -22.89
CA ASN A 478 4.21 -23.98 -21.61
C ASN A 478 4.00 -25.51 -21.73
N ILE A 479 4.94 -26.18 -22.42
CA ILE A 479 4.97 -27.65 -22.56
C ILE A 479 6.11 -28.18 -21.71
N GLU A 480 5.81 -28.93 -20.66
CA GLU A 480 6.81 -29.66 -19.87
C GLU A 480 7.00 -31.08 -20.41
N GLY A 481 8.22 -31.64 -20.28
CA GLY A 481 8.51 -33.02 -20.70
C GLY A 481 8.61 -33.25 -22.22
N ALA A 482 8.86 -32.20 -23.00
CA ALA A 482 8.99 -32.25 -24.45
C ALA A 482 10.41 -32.59 -24.97
N ASP A 483 11.43 -32.57 -24.10
CA ASP A 483 12.85 -32.79 -24.43
C ASP A 483 13.25 -34.27 -24.59
#